data_AF-A0A401H9A8-F1
#
_entry.id   AF-A0A401H9A8-F1
#
_cell.length_a   1.000
_cell.length_b   1.000
_cell.length_c   1.000
_cell.angle_alpha   90.00
_cell.angle_beta   90.00
_cell.angle_gamma   90.00
#
_symmetry.space_group_name_H-M   'P 1'
#
loop_
_entity.id
_entity.type
_entity.pdbx_description
1 polymer ?
#
loop_
_entity_poly.entity_id
_entity_poly.type
_entity_poly.pdbx_seq_one_letter_code
_entity_poly.pdbx_strand_id
1 'polypeptide(L)'
;MASRDAPGEGRLLSQPVDPEVVLAEAVKRVEEAFKERGIQFKREDGKGFVDFIVSVDDLVRAAEALKTVGFDHVVSITTVDYLKEKKFRVVYHVSSYLDAALKGAIVGLGVELPRVEKPSLPSLSQIWISAEFQEREVYEFFGIEFEGHPDLRPLLLTPPVAEKRPLRKDFVVREENIYEGVPKEWSKA
;
A
#
# COMPACT_ATOMS: atom_id res chain seq x y z
N MET A 1 -23.90 -51.94 27.17
CA MET A 1 -22.60 -51.46 26.65
C MET A 1 -22.82 -50.90 25.26
N ALA A 2 -22.83 -49.57 25.16
CA ALA A 2 -22.53 -48.79 23.96
C ALA A 2 -22.47 -47.34 24.44
N SER A 3 -21.27 -46.87 24.74
CA SER A 3 -20.97 -45.49 25.12
C SER A 3 -21.40 -44.55 24.01
N ARG A 4 -22.10 -43.48 24.37
CA ARG A 4 -22.31 -42.33 23.50
C ARG A 4 -20.98 -41.59 23.39
N ASP A 5 -20.18 -41.91 22.37
CA ASP A 5 -19.06 -41.07 22.00
C ASP A 5 -19.63 -39.79 21.35
N ALA A 6 -19.46 -38.68 22.06
CA ALA A 6 -19.72 -37.35 21.53
C ALA A 6 -18.81 -37.13 20.29
N PRO A 7 -19.31 -36.50 19.21
CA PRO A 7 -18.43 -36.09 18.12
C PRO A 7 -17.40 -35.12 18.71
N GLY A 8 -16.12 -35.52 18.60
CA GLY A 8 -14.98 -34.76 19.12
C GLY A 8 -15.06 -33.30 18.70
N GLU A 9 -14.82 -32.40 19.65
CA GLU A 9 -14.73 -30.97 19.43
C GLU A 9 -13.94 -30.69 18.15
N GLY A 10 -14.63 -30.09 17.17
CA GLY A 10 -14.02 -29.45 16.02
C GLY A 10 -13.18 -28.28 16.49
N ARG A 11 -12.03 -28.57 17.08
CA ARG A 11 -11.04 -27.58 17.47
C ARG A 11 -10.24 -27.26 16.23
N LEU A 12 -10.53 -26.12 15.61
CA LEU A 12 -9.56 -25.24 14.94
C LEU A 12 -10.23 -23.90 14.59
N LEU A 13 -10.76 -23.20 15.59
CA LEU A 13 -10.64 -21.75 15.60
C LEU A 13 -9.44 -21.49 16.50
N SER A 14 -8.28 -21.22 15.90
CA SER A 14 -7.17 -20.60 16.63
C SER A 14 -7.76 -19.48 17.48
N GLN A 15 -7.44 -19.43 18.77
CA GLN A 15 -7.94 -18.36 19.62
C GLN A 15 -7.72 -17.01 18.93
N PRO A 16 -8.66 -16.05 19.04
CA PRO A 16 -8.44 -14.72 18.47
C PRO A 16 -7.14 -14.18 19.05
N VAL A 17 -6.09 -14.16 18.22
CA VAL A 17 -4.82 -13.57 18.61
C VAL A 17 -5.03 -12.08 18.59
N ASP A 18 -4.64 -11.41 19.67
CA ASP A 18 -4.76 -9.96 19.78
C ASP A 18 -4.01 -9.30 18.59
N PRO A 19 -4.70 -8.52 17.74
CA PRO A 19 -4.08 -7.88 16.59
C PRO A 19 -2.88 -7.01 16.96
N GLU A 20 -2.88 -6.40 18.16
CA GLU A 20 -1.75 -5.58 18.61
C GLU A 20 -0.51 -6.42 18.89
N VAL A 21 -0.67 -7.64 19.42
CA VAL A 21 0.43 -8.57 19.68
C VAL A 21 1.01 -9.09 18.37
N VAL A 22 0.15 -9.45 17.42
CA VAL A 22 0.57 -9.92 16.09
C VAL A 22 1.33 -8.83 15.34
N LEU A 23 0.83 -7.59 15.39
CA LEU A 23 1.52 -6.44 14.79
C LEU A 23 2.87 -6.18 15.46
N ALA A 24 2.95 -6.22 16.79
CA ALA A 24 4.20 -6.02 17.52
C ALA A 24 5.26 -7.08 17.17
N GLU A 25 4.86 -8.35 17.05
CA GLU A 25 5.76 -9.42 16.60
C GLU A 25 6.22 -9.21 15.16
N ALA A 26 5.29 -8.89 14.25
CA ALA A 26 5.60 -8.61 12.86
C ALA A 26 6.63 -7.47 12.73
N VAL A 27 6.39 -6.36 13.43
CA VAL A 27 7.30 -5.19 13.48
C VAL A 27 8.70 -5.60 13.96
N LYS A 28 8.79 -6.41 15.02
CA LYS A 28 10.08 -6.90 15.52
C LYS A 28 10.84 -7.69 14.45
N ARG A 29 10.16 -8.62 13.76
CA ARG A 29 10.78 -9.42 12.68
C ARG A 29 11.25 -8.55 11.52
N VAL A 30 10.48 -7.51 11.14
CA VAL A 30 10.88 -6.55 10.11
C VAL A 30 12.14 -5.79 10.53
N GLU A 31 12.17 -5.25 11.76
CA GLU A 31 13.33 -4.51 12.25
C GLU A 31 14.60 -5.35 12.29
N GLU A 32 14.50 -6.61 12.72
CA GLU A 32 15.62 -7.55 12.72
C GLU A 32 16.13 -7.80 11.29
N ALA A 33 15.23 -8.11 10.35
CA ALA A 33 15.59 -8.35 8.96
C ALA A 33 16.22 -7.12 8.26
N PHE A 34 15.76 -5.91 8.59
CA PHE A 34 16.33 -4.68 8.03
C PHE A 34 17.71 -4.40 8.60
N LYS A 35 17.91 -4.62 9.91
CA LYS A 35 19.23 -4.47 10.58
C LYS A 35 20.24 -5.48 10.04
N GLU A 36 19.85 -6.74 9.87
CA GLU A 36 20.73 -7.79 9.33
C GLU A 36 21.21 -7.48 7.91
N ARG A 37 20.36 -6.84 7.10
CA ARG A 37 20.70 -6.44 5.72
C ARG A 37 21.30 -5.04 5.62
N GLY A 38 21.51 -4.33 6.74
CA GLY A 38 22.07 -2.98 6.78
C GLY A 38 21.18 -1.91 6.13
N ILE A 39 19.87 -2.16 6.02
CA ILE A 39 18.91 -1.25 5.39
C ILE A 39 18.62 -0.10 6.35
N GLN A 40 18.80 1.13 5.89
CA GLN A 40 18.41 2.31 6.66
C GLN A 40 16.91 2.54 6.53
N PHE A 41 16.22 2.72 7.66
CA PHE A 41 14.79 2.97 7.69
C PHE A 41 14.42 3.98 8.77
N LYS A 42 13.36 4.74 8.51
CA LYS A 42 12.64 5.53 9.51
C LYS A 42 11.33 4.83 9.83
N ARG A 43 11.08 4.58 11.12
CA ARG A 43 9.81 4.03 11.60
C ARG A 43 8.83 5.15 11.94
N GLU A 44 7.59 5.03 11.49
CA GLU A 44 6.48 5.88 11.89
C GLU A 44 5.34 5.00 12.41
N ASP A 45 4.95 5.24 13.67
CA ASP A 45 3.88 4.51 14.35
C ASP A 45 2.60 5.34 14.38
N GLY A 46 1.49 4.72 13.99
CA GLY A 46 0.15 5.30 14.08
C GLY A 46 -0.80 4.45 14.91
N LYS A 47 -2.07 4.87 15.00
CA LYS A 47 -3.12 4.04 15.62
C LYS A 47 -3.46 2.88 14.70
N GLY A 48 -2.86 1.72 14.95
CA GLY A 48 -3.14 0.47 14.22
C GLY A 48 -2.34 0.29 12.92
N PHE A 49 -1.32 1.09 12.67
CA PHE A 49 -0.40 0.91 11.55
C PHE A 49 1.03 1.25 11.95
N VAL A 50 1.99 0.61 11.29
CA VAL A 50 3.42 0.89 11.43
C VAL A 50 4.04 0.92 10.04
N ASP A 51 4.66 2.05 9.71
CA ASP A 51 5.32 2.28 8.43
C ASP A 51 6.84 2.30 8.61
N PHE A 52 7.53 1.59 7.74
CA PHE A 52 8.98 1.63 7.58
C PHE A 52 9.33 2.36 6.30
N ILE A 53 9.85 3.57 6.44
CA ILE A 53 10.21 4.43 5.32
C ILE A 53 11.69 4.20 4.98
N VAL A 54 11.94 3.78 3.74
CA VAL A 54 13.29 3.49 3.23
C VAL A 54 13.65 4.43 2.07
N SER A 55 14.93 4.45 1.71
CA SER A 55 15.39 5.13 0.51
C SER A 55 14.95 4.38 -0.75
N VAL A 56 14.91 5.07 -1.90
CA VAL A 56 14.60 4.43 -3.20
C VAL A 56 15.62 3.31 -3.51
N ASP A 57 16.89 3.51 -3.17
CA ASP A 57 17.99 2.55 -3.41
C ASP A 57 17.88 1.29 -2.53
N ASP A 58 17.19 1.39 -1.40
CA ASP A 58 16.94 0.28 -0.48
C ASP A 58 15.60 -0.42 -0.75
N LEU A 59 14.70 0.16 -1.55
CA LEU A 59 13.31 -0.30 -1.69
C LEU A 59 13.20 -1.78 -2.09
N VAL A 60 13.95 -2.19 -3.12
CA VAL A 60 13.95 -3.59 -3.60
C VAL A 60 14.51 -4.53 -2.52
N ARG A 61 15.63 -4.14 -1.89
CA ARG A 61 16.27 -4.95 -0.83
C ARG A 61 15.36 -5.08 0.40
N ALA A 62 14.61 -4.04 0.74
CA ALA A 62 13.63 -4.04 1.82
C ALA A 62 12.44 -4.95 1.49
N ALA A 63 11.93 -4.88 0.27
CA ALA A 63 10.85 -5.77 -0.19
C ALA A 63 11.27 -7.25 -0.19
N GLU A 64 12.48 -7.57 -0.65
CA GLU A 64 13.03 -8.92 -0.58
C GLU A 64 13.18 -9.40 0.88
N ALA A 65 13.62 -8.52 1.78
CA ALA A 65 13.74 -8.84 3.20
C ALA A 65 12.37 -9.20 3.80
N LEU A 66 11.35 -8.38 3.54
CA LEU A 66 9.98 -8.64 3.98
C LEU A 66 9.44 -9.96 3.42
N LYS A 67 9.71 -10.24 2.15
CA LYS A 67 9.32 -11.52 1.55
C LYS A 67 10.00 -12.71 2.24
N THR A 68 11.27 -12.59 2.65
CA THR A 68 11.95 -13.65 3.43
C THR A 68 11.43 -13.79 4.86
N VAL A 69 10.94 -12.71 5.47
CA VAL A 69 10.32 -12.73 6.81
C VAL A 69 8.96 -13.45 6.82
N GLY A 70 8.29 -13.52 5.67
CA GLY A 70 7.01 -14.23 5.51
C GLY A 70 5.86 -13.35 5.00
N PHE A 71 6.13 -12.10 4.58
CA PHE A 71 5.13 -11.26 3.92
C PHE A 71 4.95 -11.69 2.47
N ASP A 72 3.84 -12.35 2.17
CA ASP A 72 3.62 -13.02 0.89
C ASP A 72 2.93 -12.15 -0.17
N HIS A 73 2.25 -11.07 0.23
CA HIS A 73 1.55 -10.19 -0.71
C HIS A 73 1.50 -8.73 -0.25
N VAL A 74 1.22 -7.85 -1.22
CA VAL A 74 0.82 -6.45 -1.03
C VAL A 74 -0.70 -6.40 -1.05
N VAL A 75 -1.28 -5.84 0.03
CA VAL A 75 -2.71 -5.62 0.19
C VAL A 75 -3.15 -4.39 -0.60
N SER A 76 -2.43 -3.29 -0.43
CA SER A 76 -2.73 -2.01 -1.07
C SER A 76 -1.49 -1.14 -1.23
N ILE A 77 -1.44 -0.34 -2.30
CA ILE A 77 -0.45 0.72 -2.49
C ILE A 77 -1.19 2.05 -2.38
N THR A 78 -0.72 2.92 -1.49
CA THR A 78 -1.25 4.28 -1.38
C THR A 78 -0.17 5.28 -1.75
N THR A 79 -0.59 6.41 -2.33
CA THR A 79 0.31 7.51 -2.65
C THR A 79 -0.22 8.80 -2.05
N VAL A 80 0.65 9.53 -1.37
CA VAL A 80 0.36 10.83 -0.78
C VAL A 80 1.20 11.90 -1.48
N ASP A 81 0.54 12.88 -2.08
CA ASP A 81 1.18 14.07 -2.67
C ASP A 81 1.31 15.18 -1.61
N TYR A 82 2.52 15.32 -1.06
CA TYR A 82 2.87 16.40 -0.15
C TYR A 82 3.31 17.62 -0.95
N LEU A 83 2.33 18.34 -1.53
CA LEU A 83 2.58 19.48 -2.41
C LEU A 83 3.49 20.56 -1.79
N LYS A 84 3.32 20.86 -0.49
CA LYS A 84 4.12 21.87 0.23
C LYS A 84 5.59 21.45 0.39
N GLU A 85 5.83 20.17 0.59
CA GLU A 85 7.17 19.58 0.78
C GLU A 85 7.80 19.15 -0.56
N LYS A 86 7.06 19.28 -1.67
CA LYS A 86 7.46 18.86 -3.02
C LYS A 86 7.94 17.41 -3.06
N LYS A 87 7.21 16.51 -2.39
CA LYS A 87 7.50 15.08 -2.38
C LYS A 87 6.24 14.25 -2.54
N PHE A 88 6.40 13.06 -3.10
CA PHE A 88 5.43 11.99 -2.98
C PHE A 88 5.88 11.02 -1.89
N ARG A 89 4.92 10.38 -1.24
CA ARG A 89 5.17 9.19 -0.44
C ARG A 89 4.32 8.06 -0.99
N VAL A 90 4.96 6.97 -1.38
CA VAL A 90 4.29 5.73 -1.80
C VAL A 90 4.45 4.73 -0.66
N VAL A 91 3.36 4.12 -0.21
CA VAL A 91 3.35 3.13 0.86
C VAL A 91 2.74 1.83 0.36
N TYR A 92 3.53 0.76 0.41
CA TYR A 92 3.11 -0.60 0.12
C TYR A 92 2.67 -1.25 1.43
N HIS A 93 1.38 -1.53 1.59
CA HIS A 93 0.87 -2.26 2.74
C HIS A 93 1.05 -3.75 2.48
N VAL A 94 1.97 -4.37 3.20
CA VAL A 94 2.26 -5.81 3.07
C VAL A 94 1.62 -6.59 4.19
N SER A 95 1.18 -7.81 3.88
CA SER A 95 0.61 -8.74 4.86
C SER A 95 1.00 -10.17 4.52
N SER A 96 0.57 -11.09 5.39
CA SER A 96 0.82 -12.52 5.26
C SER A 96 -0.47 -13.30 5.49
N TYR A 97 -0.80 -14.18 4.56
CA TYR A 97 -1.84 -15.20 4.73
C TYR A 97 -1.25 -16.58 5.03
N LEU A 98 -0.01 -16.83 4.59
CA LEU A 98 0.63 -18.14 4.69
C LEU A 98 1.28 -18.40 6.05
N ASP A 99 1.82 -17.36 6.70
CA ASP A 99 2.35 -17.49 8.07
C ASP A 99 1.23 -17.20 9.08
N ALA A 100 0.83 -18.23 9.84
CA ALA A 100 -0.18 -18.11 10.87
C ALA A 100 0.20 -17.12 11.98
N ALA A 101 1.50 -16.90 12.22
CA ALA A 101 1.99 -15.93 13.21
C ALA A 101 1.87 -14.48 12.74
N LEU A 102 1.86 -14.24 11.42
CA LEU A 102 1.75 -12.90 10.83
C LEU A 102 0.34 -12.60 10.31
N LYS A 103 -0.58 -13.57 10.42
CA LYS A 103 -1.93 -13.46 9.89
C LYS A 103 -2.68 -12.31 10.56
N GLY A 104 -3.04 -11.31 9.75
CA GLY A 104 -3.75 -10.12 10.21
C GLY A 104 -2.84 -8.93 10.58
N ALA A 105 -1.51 -9.09 10.59
CA ALA A 105 -0.60 -7.95 10.63
C ALA A 105 -0.54 -7.29 9.25
N ILE A 106 -0.59 -5.97 9.24
CA ILE A 106 -0.32 -5.14 8.07
C ILE A 106 0.81 -4.18 8.44
N VAL A 107 1.86 -4.17 7.63
CA VAL A 107 3.02 -3.29 7.79
C VAL A 107 3.16 -2.46 6.53
N GLY A 108 3.44 -1.16 6.66
CA GLY A 108 3.72 -0.29 5.53
C GLY A 108 5.20 -0.28 5.18
N LEU A 109 5.53 -0.52 3.92
CA LEU A 109 6.84 -0.21 3.33
C LEU A 109 6.70 1.10 2.55
N GLY A 110 7.21 2.18 3.14
CA GLY A 110 7.14 3.53 2.59
C GLY A 110 8.39 3.91 1.81
N VAL A 111 8.22 4.72 0.77
CA VAL A 111 9.31 5.39 0.06
C VAL A 111 8.92 6.84 -0.20
N GLU A 112 9.85 7.76 0.05
CA GLU A 112 9.69 9.17 -0.29
C GLU A 112 10.50 9.50 -1.54
N LEU A 113 9.88 10.19 -2.48
CA LEU A 113 10.50 10.59 -3.74
C LEU A 113 10.18 12.06 -4.06
N PRO A 114 11.10 12.79 -4.71
CA PRO A 114 10.86 14.17 -5.05
C PRO A 114 9.74 14.31 -6.08
N ARG A 115 8.93 15.37 -5.94
CA ARG A 115 7.86 15.73 -6.88
C ARG A 115 8.45 16.42 -8.11
N VAL A 116 9.05 15.62 -8.99
CA VAL A 116 9.57 16.06 -10.30
C VAL A 116 8.57 15.73 -11.42
N GLU A 117 8.87 16.14 -12.65
CA GLU A 117 7.98 15.89 -13.80
C GLU A 117 7.81 14.38 -14.07
N LYS A 118 8.91 13.63 -13.98
CA LYS A 118 8.98 12.18 -14.22
C LYS A 118 9.57 11.47 -12.99
N PRO A 119 8.80 11.30 -11.91
CA PRO A 119 9.24 10.52 -10.77
C PRO A 119 9.26 9.03 -11.16
N SER A 120 10.31 8.30 -10.78
CA SER A 120 10.40 6.85 -11.00
C SER A 120 10.76 6.09 -9.72
N LEU A 121 10.31 4.83 -9.65
CA LEU A 121 10.63 3.85 -8.61
C LEU A 121 10.87 2.48 -9.25
N PRO A 122 11.68 1.60 -8.63
CA PRO A 122 11.72 0.21 -9.05
C PRO A 122 10.37 -0.48 -8.73
N SER A 123 9.85 -1.24 -9.70
CA SER A 123 8.63 -2.03 -9.53
C SER A 123 8.85 -3.17 -8.55
N LEU A 124 7.91 -3.35 -7.62
CA LEU A 124 7.88 -4.48 -6.71
C LEU A 124 7.06 -5.65 -7.27
N SER A 125 6.48 -5.53 -8.47
CA SER A 125 5.72 -6.61 -9.14
C SER A 125 6.53 -7.91 -9.35
N GLN A 126 7.86 -7.79 -9.51
CA GLN A 126 8.78 -8.93 -9.61
C GLN A 126 8.93 -9.69 -8.28
N ILE A 127 8.67 -9.02 -7.15
CA ILE A 127 8.71 -9.60 -5.80
C ILE A 127 7.30 -10.04 -5.41
N TRP A 128 6.32 -9.16 -5.51
CA TRP A 128 4.92 -9.44 -5.22
C TRP A 128 4.07 -9.15 -6.43
N ILE A 129 3.56 -10.20 -7.08
CA ILE A 129 2.67 -10.07 -8.25
C ILE A 129 1.41 -9.24 -7.94
N SER A 130 0.97 -9.20 -6.67
CA SER A 130 -0.16 -8.39 -6.23
C SER A 130 0.06 -6.87 -6.39
N ALA A 131 1.31 -6.41 -6.54
CA ALA A 131 1.62 -5.00 -6.75
C ALA A 131 1.31 -4.52 -8.18
N GLU A 132 1.25 -5.42 -9.18
CA GLU A 132 1.19 -5.06 -10.61
C GLU A 132 0.04 -4.08 -10.93
N PHE A 133 -1.21 -4.45 -10.63
CA PHE A 133 -2.35 -3.57 -10.93
C PHE A 133 -2.32 -2.26 -10.13
N GLN A 134 -1.81 -2.30 -8.90
CA GLN A 134 -1.80 -1.14 -8.02
C GLN A 134 -0.68 -0.15 -8.40
N GLU A 135 0.46 -0.64 -8.90
CA GLU A 135 1.51 0.20 -9.46
C GLU A 135 1.02 0.92 -10.74
N ARG A 136 0.20 0.25 -11.56
CA ARG A 136 -0.46 0.89 -12.71
C ARG A 136 -1.44 1.98 -12.32
N GLU A 137 -2.22 1.76 -11.25
CA GLU A 137 -3.11 2.79 -10.69
C GLU A 137 -2.30 4.01 -10.24
N VAL A 138 -1.22 3.80 -9.50
CA VAL A 138 -0.33 4.90 -9.06
C VAL A 138 0.29 5.63 -10.25
N TYR A 139 0.74 4.90 -11.27
CA TYR A 139 1.23 5.50 -12.52
C TYR A 139 0.14 6.33 -13.21
N GLU A 140 -1.07 5.81 -13.34
CA GLU A 140 -2.17 6.48 -14.02
C GLU A 140 -2.60 7.76 -13.31
N PHE A 141 -2.78 7.71 -11.99
CA PHE A 141 -3.30 8.82 -11.19
C PHE A 141 -2.25 9.85 -10.77
N PHE A 142 -1.03 9.40 -10.45
CA PHE A 142 0.05 10.26 -9.94
C PHE A 142 1.20 10.42 -10.92
N GLY A 143 1.29 9.64 -11.99
CA GLY A 143 2.36 9.76 -12.98
C GLY A 143 3.73 9.32 -12.48
N ILE A 144 3.76 8.42 -11.48
CA ILE A 144 5.00 7.80 -10.99
C ILE A 144 5.28 6.58 -11.86
N GLU A 145 6.44 6.55 -12.51
CA GLU A 145 6.86 5.45 -13.37
C GLU A 145 7.47 4.31 -12.54
N PHE A 146 7.20 3.07 -12.94
CA PHE A 146 7.72 1.88 -12.26
C PHE A 146 8.67 1.11 -13.18
N GLU A 147 9.96 1.15 -12.87
CA GLU A 147 11.02 0.51 -13.64
C GLU A 147 10.97 -1.02 -13.43
N GLY A 148 11.00 -1.79 -14.53
CA GLY A 148 10.88 -3.26 -14.47
C GLY A 148 9.45 -3.79 -14.33
N HIS A 149 8.44 -2.92 -14.42
CA HIS A 149 7.03 -3.32 -14.43
C HIS A 149 6.66 -4.05 -15.75
N PRO A 150 5.92 -5.17 -15.72
CA PRO A 150 5.62 -5.96 -16.92
C PRO A 150 4.70 -5.26 -17.92
N ASP A 151 3.71 -4.49 -17.44
CA ASP A 151 2.76 -3.77 -18.30
C ASP A 151 2.34 -2.42 -17.69
N LEU A 152 3.10 -1.35 -17.93
CA LEU A 152 2.81 -0.03 -17.36
C LEU A 152 1.90 0.83 -18.26
N ARG A 153 0.74 0.28 -18.63
CA ARG A 153 -0.30 1.02 -19.36
C ARG A 153 -1.40 1.53 -18.42
N PRO A 154 -2.06 2.68 -18.74
CA PRO A 154 -3.26 3.14 -18.04
C PRO A 154 -4.30 2.01 -17.90
N LEU A 155 -5.01 1.96 -16.77
CA LEU A 155 -5.89 0.85 -16.40
C LEU A 155 -7.36 1.30 -16.33
N LEU A 156 -7.64 2.42 -15.67
CA LEU A 156 -8.99 2.84 -15.25
C LEU A 156 -9.48 4.10 -15.98
N LEU A 157 -8.57 5.03 -16.30
CA LEU A 157 -8.91 6.34 -16.83
C LEU A 157 -8.84 6.35 -18.36
N THR A 158 -9.66 7.22 -18.95
CA THR A 158 -9.49 7.55 -20.37
C THR A 158 -8.19 8.33 -20.57
N PRO A 159 -7.50 8.19 -21.73
CA PRO A 159 -6.22 8.85 -21.98
C PRO A 159 -6.22 10.37 -21.66
N PRO A 160 -7.24 11.18 -22.05
CA PRO A 160 -7.24 12.62 -21.76
C PRO A 160 -7.35 12.97 -20.27
N VAL A 161 -7.87 12.06 -19.45
CA VAL A 161 -7.99 12.26 -18.00
C VAL A 161 -6.72 11.76 -17.31
N ALA A 162 -6.17 10.62 -17.76
CA ALA A 162 -4.91 10.08 -17.25
C ALA A 162 -3.75 11.06 -17.41
N GLU A 163 -3.66 11.76 -18.55
CA GLU A 163 -2.62 12.78 -18.78
C GLU A 163 -2.63 13.91 -17.74
N LYS A 164 -3.78 14.18 -17.11
CA LYS A 164 -3.95 15.27 -16.14
C LYS A 164 -3.61 14.87 -14.70
N ARG A 165 -3.36 13.59 -14.42
CA ARG A 165 -2.95 13.08 -13.10
C ARG A 165 -3.89 13.54 -11.97
N PRO A 166 -5.17 13.11 -11.99
CA PRO A 166 -6.24 13.79 -11.25
C PRO A 166 -6.16 13.70 -9.73
N LEU A 167 -5.33 12.81 -9.16
CA LEU A 167 -5.12 12.74 -7.70
C LEU A 167 -3.94 13.59 -7.21
N ARG A 168 -3.17 14.24 -8.10
CA ARG A 168 -2.19 15.25 -7.69
C ARG A 168 -2.91 16.48 -7.13
N LYS A 169 -2.32 17.12 -6.12
CA LYS A 169 -2.96 18.23 -5.38
C LYS A 169 -3.05 19.54 -6.16
N ASP A 170 -2.37 19.65 -7.30
CA ASP A 170 -2.47 20.77 -8.25
C ASP A 170 -3.56 20.56 -9.30
N PHE A 171 -4.19 19.39 -9.36
CA PHE A 171 -5.31 19.15 -10.26
C PHE A 171 -6.55 19.92 -9.78
N VAL A 172 -7.02 20.85 -10.62
CA VAL A 172 -8.25 21.60 -10.38
C VAL A 172 -9.41 20.86 -11.02
N VAL A 173 -10.30 20.31 -10.18
CA VAL A 173 -11.58 19.77 -10.65
C VAL A 173 -12.42 20.93 -11.14
N ARG A 174 -12.90 20.87 -12.39
CA ARG A 174 -13.92 21.80 -12.86
C ARG A 174 -15.20 21.49 -12.10
N GLU A 175 -15.67 22.44 -11.30
CA GLU A 175 -17.01 22.38 -10.74
C GLU A 175 -17.99 22.48 -11.91
N GLU A 176 -18.54 21.35 -12.34
CA GLU A 176 -19.75 21.37 -13.14
C GLU A 176 -20.87 21.80 -12.20
N ASN A 177 -21.23 23.09 -12.26
CA ASN A 177 -22.44 23.55 -11.60
C ASN A 177 -23.61 22.80 -12.26
N ILE A 178 -24.19 21.81 -11.58
CA ILE A 178 -25.46 21.20 -12.00
C ILE A 178 -26.62 22.21 -12.04
N TYR A 179 -26.36 23.44 -11.57
CA TYR A 179 -27.23 24.59 -11.62
C TYR A 179 -26.84 25.63 -12.71
N GLU A 180 -25.82 25.37 -13.54
CA GLU A 180 -25.55 26.19 -14.72
C GLU A 180 -26.74 26.07 -15.70
N GLY A 181 -27.62 27.06 -15.66
CA GLY A 181 -28.86 27.09 -16.43
C GLY A 181 -30.14 26.80 -15.64
N VAL A 182 -30.04 26.44 -14.35
CA VAL A 182 -31.23 26.36 -13.48
C VAL A 182 -31.62 27.78 -13.06
N PRO A 183 -32.85 28.24 -13.33
CA PRO A 183 -33.30 29.55 -12.90
C PRO A 183 -33.09 29.73 -11.40
N LYS A 184 -32.49 30.85 -10.98
CA LYS A 184 -32.16 31.13 -9.57
C LYS A 184 -33.37 31.07 -8.64
N GLU A 185 -34.58 31.21 -9.18
CA GLU A 185 -35.83 31.06 -8.44
C GLU A 185 -36.07 29.65 -7.88
N TRP A 186 -35.43 28.59 -8.40
CA TRP A 186 -35.62 27.21 -7.94
C TRP A 186 -34.64 26.80 -6.83
N SER A 187 -33.62 27.62 -6.56
CA SER A 187 -32.61 27.40 -5.52
C SER A 187 -33.08 27.80 -4.11
N LYS A 188 -34.29 28.36 -3.96
CA LYS A 188 -34.86 28.76 -2.67
C LYS A 188 -36.05 27.86 -2.33
N ALA A 189 -35.75 26.70 -1.75
CA ALA A 189 -36.69 25.89 -0.98
C ALA A 189 -36.08 25.63 0.40
#